data_AF-A0A2N0NCC7-F1
#
_entry.id   AF-A0A2N0NCC7-F1
#
_cell.length_a   1.000
_cell.length_b   1.000
_cell.length_c   1.000
_cell.angle_alpha   90.00
_cell.angle_beta   90.00
_cell.angle_gamma   90.00
#
_symmetry.space_group_name_H-M   'P 1'
#
loop_
_entity.id
_entity.type
_entity.pdbx_description
1 polymer ?
#
loop_
_entity_poly.entity_id
_entity_poly.type
_entity_poly.pdbx_seq_one_letter_code
_entity_poly.pdbx_strand_id
1 'polypeptide(L)'
;DRIDKLERRAERTLAENSRRDGVVFKFKNEVEKLRHNIDELKKESESKKNHKFQTRCIQIAKEILNEEPMIKYCPPFLNGLELDAFFQKY
;
A
#
# COMPACT_ATOMS: atom_id res chain seq x y z
N ASP A 1 -41.52 34.64 -25.43
CA ASP A 1 -41.29 35.59 -24.33
C ASP A 1 -39.84 35.50 -23.83
N ARG A 2 -39.32 36.47 -23.06
CA ARG A 2 -38.01 36.39 -22.39
C ARG A 2 -38.00 35.27 -21.33
N ILE A 3 -39.15 35.02 -20.72
CA ILE A 3 -39.36 33.99 -19.69
C ILE A 3 -39.11 32.60 -20.27
N ASP A 4 -39.76 32.23 -21.40
CA ASP A 4 -39.57 30.91 -22.05
C ASP A 4 -38.10 30.61 -22.45
N LYS A 5 -37.30 31.65 -22.70
CA LYS A 5 -35.87 31.49 -23.05
C LYS A 5 -35.03 31.16 -21.81
N LEU A 6 -35.37 31.75 -20.66
CA LEU A 6 -34.71 31.50 -19.38
C LEU A 6 -35.06 30.12 -18.86
N GLU A 7 -36.32 29.70 -18.94
CA GLU A 7 -36.76 28.36 -18.53
C GLU A 7 -36.04 27.25 -19.30
N ARG A 8 -36.04 27.35 -20.63
CA ARG A 8 -35.30 26.39 -21.48
C ARG A 8 -33.79 26.39 -21.21
N ARG A 9 -33.21 27.51 -20.78
CA ARG A 9 -31.80 27.55 -20.38
C ARG A 9 -31.59 26.82 -19.05
N ALA A 10 -32.47 27.04 -18.07
CA ALA A 10 -32.41 26.36 -16.78
C ALA A 10 -32.52 24.84 -16.94
N GLU A 11 -33.45 24.36 -17.77
CA GLU A 11 -33.62 22.94 -18.08
C GLU A 11 -32.37 22.30 -18.69
N ARG A 12 -31.75 22.99 -19.67
CA ARG A 12 -30.48 22.52 -20.27
C ARG A 12 -29.36 22.44 -19.24
N THR A 13 -29.21 23.47 -18.41
CA THR A 13 -28.20 23.49 -17.35
C THR A 13 -28.44 22.37 -16.34
N LEU A 14 -29.69 22.12 -15.94
CA LEU A 14 -30.04 21.03 -15.03
C LEU A 14 -29.65 19.68 -15.64
N ALA A 15 -30.02 19.43 -16.90
CA ALA A 15 -29.71 18.19 -17.60
C ALA A 15 -28.19 17.99 -17.77
N GLU A 16 -27.43 19.05 -18.08
CA GLU A 16 -25.98 19.00 -18.14
C GLU A 16 -25.34 18.71 -16.79
N ASN A 17 -25.84 19.32 -15.71
CA ASN A 17 -25.36 19.05 -14.35
C ASN A 17 -25.62 17.60 -13.95
N SER A 18 -26.82 17.06 -14.18
CA SER A 18 -27.11 15.64 -13.89
C SER A 18 -26.19 14.69 -14.67
N ARG A 19 -25.87 15.01 -15.93
CA ARG A 19 -24.89 14.24 -16.72
C ARG A 19 -23.49 14.30 -16.11
N ARG A 20 -23.05 15.51 -15.71
CA ARG A 20 -21.75 15.71 -15.04
C ARG A 20 -21.67 14.94 -13.73
N ASP A 21 -22.72 14.97 -12.92
CA ASP A 21 -22.77 14.25 -11.64
C ASP A 21 -22.61 12.74 -11.84
N GLY A 22 -23.28 12.18 -12.87
CA GLY A 22 -23.12 10.77 -13.23
C GLY A 22 -21.68 10.41 -13.63
N VAL A 23 -21.00 11.28 -14.36
CA VAL A 23 -19.58 11.10 -14.74
C VAL A 23 -18.67 11.23 -13.52
N VAL A 24 -18.89 12.23 -12.66
CA VAL A 24 -18.14 12.43 -11.42
C VAL A 24 -18.28 11.22 -10.50
N PHE A 25 -19.47 10.64 -10.38
CA PHE A 25 -19.69 9.43 -9.59
C PHE A 25 -18.87 8.24 -10.12
N LYS A 26 -18.85 8.02 -11.43
CA LYS A 26 -18.03 6.96 -12.06
C LYS A 26 -16.54 7.16 -11.78
N PHE A 27 -16.04 8.38 -11.98
CA PHE A 27 -14.63 8.67 -11.71
C PHE A 27 -14.26 8.54 -10.24
N LYS A 28 -15.13 8.95 -9.31
CA LYS A 28 -14.89 8.74 -7.87
C LYS A 28 -14.72 7.27 -7.53
N ASN A 29 -15.59 6.41 -8.06
CA ASN A 29 -15.52 4.96 -7.86
C ASN A 29 -14.23 4.35 -8.47
N GLU A 30 -13.83 4.78 -9.66
CA GLU A 30 -12.56 4.33 -10.27
C GLU A 30 -11.34 4.78 -9.47
N VAL A 31 -11.32 6.02 -8.99
CA VAL A 31 -10.26 6.54 -8.12
C VAL A 31 -10.16 5.73 -6.82
N GLU A 32 -11.29 5.36 -6.23
CA GLU A 32 -11.32 4.54 -5.02
C GLU A 32 -10.75 3.13 -5.26
N LYS A 33 -11.14 2.48 -6.36
CA LYS A 33 -10.57 1.18 -6.77
C LYS A 33 -9.07 1.25 -7.01
N LEU A 34 -8.59 2.30 -7.69
CA LEU A 34 -7.17 2.49 -7.94
C LEU A 34 -6.38 2.72 -6.65
N ARG A 35 -6.93 3.50 -5.71
CA ARG A 35 -6.31 3.70 -4.39
C ARG A 35 -6.16 2.37 -3.64
N HIS A 36 -7.20 1.55 -3.63
CA HIS A 36 -7.15 0.24 -3.00
C HIS A 36 -6.07 -0.66 -3.63
N ASN A 37 -6.00 -0.72 -4.97
CA ASN A 37 -4.99 -1.49 -5.67
C ASN A 37 -3.56 -1.02 -5.37
N ILE A 38 -3.34 0.30 -5.28
CA ILE A 38 -2.04 0.87 -4.92
C ILE A 38 -1.61 0.45 -3.51
N ASP A 39 -2.53 0.45 -2.54
CA ASP A 39 -2.21 0.08 -1.17
C ASP A 39 -1.86 -1.42 -1.05
N GLU A 40 -2.58 -2.29 -1.77
CA GLU A 40 -2.26 -3.71 -1.82
C GLU A 40 -0.90 -3.99 -2.48
N LEU A 41 -0.59 -3.31 -3.60
CA LEU A 41 0.71 -3.43 -4.26
C LEU A 41 1.87 -2.93 -3.38
N LYS A 42 1.65 -1.89 -2.56
CA LYS A 42 2.65 -1.42 -1.59
C LYS A 42 2.93 -2.49 -0.53
N LYS A 43 1.88 -3.07 0.08
CA LYS A 43 2.03 -4.15 1.07
C LYS A 43 2.76 -5.35 0.47
N GLU A 44 2.42 -5.75 -0.75
CA GLU A 44 3.09 -6.85 -1.44
C GLU A 44 4.58 -6.53 -1.71
N SER A 45 4.88 -5.29 -2.14
CA SER A 45 6.25 -4.83 -2.36
C SER A 45 7.09 -4.86 -1.08
N GLU A 46 6.53 -4.39 0.03
CA GLU A 46 7.17 -4.42 1.35
C GLU A 46 7.42 -5.87 1.82
N SER A 47 6.42 -6.74 1.70
CA SER A 47 6.56 -8.17 2.01
C SER A 47 7.69 -8.84 1.20
N LYS A 48 7.77 -8.56 -0.11
CA LYS A 48 8.85 -9.06 -0.98
C LYS A 48 10.24 -8.55 -0.58
N LYS A 49 10.34 -7.28 -0.18
CA LYS A 49 11.61 -6.71 0.34
C LYS A 49 12.03 -7.40 1.63
N ASN A 50 11.09 -7.62 2.55
CA ASN A 50 11.34 -8.30 3.82
C ASN A 50 11.80 -9.75 3.60
N HIS A 51 11.21 -10.47 2.64
CA HIS A 51 11.67 -11.80 2.26
C HIS A 51 13.11 -11.80 1.71
N LYS A 52 13.44 -10.89 0.77
CA LYS A 52 14.81 -10.81 0.22
C LYS A 52 15.86 -10.49 1.29
N PHE A 53 15.50 -9.62 2.24
CA PHE A 53 16.36 -9.29 3.37
C PHE A 53 16.53 -10.51 4.29
N GLN A 54 15.44 -11.18 4.65
CA GLN A 54 15.47 -12.42 5.44
C GLN A 54 16.36 -13.49 4.80
N THR A 55 16.25 -13.72 3.49
CA THR A 55 17.10 -14.70 2.79
C THR A 55 18.58 -14.33 2.89
N ARG A 56 18.93 -13.04 2.74
CA ARG A 56 20.32 -12.57 2.87
C ARG A 56 20.85 -12.73 4.30
N CYS A 57 20.05 -12.40 5.31
CA CYS A 57 20.44 -12.62 6.71
C CYS A 57 20.69 -14.10 7.01
N ILE A 58 19.84 -14.98 6.49
CA ILE A 58 20.02 -16.45 6.60
C ILE A 58 21.33 -16.89 5.92
N GLN A 59 21.62 -16.40 4.72
CA GLN A 59 22.88 -16.70 4.00
C GLN A 59 24.11 -16.25 4.78
N ILE A 60 24.12 -15.01 5.29
CA ILE A 60 25.23 -14.47 6.08
C ILE A 60 25.43 -15.29 7.36
N ALA A 61 24.36 -15.66 8.06
CA ALA A 61 24.46 -16.49 9.26
C ALA A 61 25.05 -17.87 8.95
N LYS A 62 24.61 -18.53 7.87
CA LYS A 62 25.19 -19.81 7.42
C LYS A 62 26.69 -19.68 7.10
N GLU A 63 27.10 -18.61 6.43
CA GLU A 63 28.46 -18.43 5.93
C GLU A 63 29.45 -17.98 7.01
N ILE A 64 29.03 -17.08 7.92
CA ILE A 64 29.90 -16.58 9.00
C ILE A 64 29.90 -17.51 10.20
N LEU A 65 28.74 -18.04 10.59
CA LEU A 65 28.59 -18.81 11.83
C LEU A 65 28.72 -20.31 11.62
N ASN A 66 28.77 -20.80 10.36
CA ASN A 66 28.78 -22.23 10.01
C ASN A 66 27.62 -23.05 10.64
N GLU A 67 26.60 -22.36 11.14
CA GLU A 67 25.39 -22.93 11.73
C GLU A 67 24.21 -22.76 10.76
N GLU A 68 23.30 -23.75 10.73
CA GLU A 68 21.98 -23.46 10.17
C GLU A 68 21.29 -22.43 11.06
N PRO A 69 20.86 -21.27 10.54
CA PRO A 69 20.25 -20.26 11.36
C PRO A 69 18.94 -20.80 11.88
N MET A 70 18.94 -21.25 13.14
CA MET A 70 17.74 -21.57 13.90
C MET A 70 16.90 -20.33 14.21
N ILE A 71 17.33 -19.16 13.74
CA ILE A 71 16.69 -17.88 14.02
C ILE A 71 15.73 -17.57 12.88
N LYS A 72 14.48 -17.99 13.10
CA LYS A 72 13.29 -17.38 12.48
C LYS A 72 13.47 -15.87 12.60
N TYR A 73 13.72 -15.20 11.47
CA TYR A 73 13.88 -13.76 11.30
C TYR A 73 13.25 -12.96 12.45
N CYS A 74 14.08 -12.28 13.23
CA CYS A 74 13.62 -11.61 14.43
C CYS A 74 13.21 -10.16 14.07
N PRO A 75 11.91 -9.86 14.04
CA PRO A 75 11.33 -8.59 13.61
C PRO A 75 11.64 -7.43 14.59
N PRO A 76 11.18 -6.19 14.29
CA PRO A 76 11.54 -4.94 15.00
C PRO A 76 11.34 -4.87 16.52
N PHE A 77 10.80 -5.91 17.18
CA PHE A 77 10.71 -5.98 18.64
C PHE A 77 12.05 -6.33 19.32
N LEU A 78 13.11 -6.68 18.57
CA LEU A 78 14.48 -6.78 19.13
C LEU A 78 15.10 -5.43 19.51
N ASN A 79 14.41 -4.31 19.32
CA ASN A 79 14.84 -2.96 19.69
C ASN A 79 15.08 -2.73 21.20
N GLY A 80 15.13 -3.78 22.03
CA GLY A 80 15.48 -3.70 23.45
C GLY A 80 16.25 -4.91 23.99
N LEU A 81 16.64 -5.87 23.15
CA LEU A 81 17.47 -7.00 23.55
C LEU A 81 18.84 -6.87 22.89
N GLU A 82 19.80 -6.49 23.71
CA GLU A 82 21.22 -6.37 23.39
C GLU A 82 21.69 -7.67 22.74
N LEU A 83 22.07 -7.59 21.46
CA LEU A 83 22.59 -8.71 20.66
C LEU A 83 23.81 -9.39 21.32
N ASP A 84 24.44 -8.72 22.29
CA ASP A 84 25.55 -9.23 23.09
C ASP A 84 25.19 -10.46 23.94
N ALA A 85 23.91 -10.71 24.21
CA ALA A 85 23.48 -11.93 24.91
C ALA A 85 23.55 -13.20 24.05
N PHE A 86 23.55 -13.09 22.71
CA PHE A 86 23.63 -14.24 21.81
C PHE A 86 25.07 -14.73 21.58
N PHE A 87 26.06 -13.87 21.82
CA PHE A 87 27.47 -14.20 21.72
C PHE A 87 28.12 -14.29 23.10
N GLN A 88 27.47 -14.98 24.03
CA GLN A 88 28.08 -15.30 25.31
C GLN A 88 29.16 -16.39 25.10
N LYS A 89 30.29 -15.89 24.59
CA LYS A 89 31.66 -16.38 24.57
C LYS A 89 31.84 -17.85 24.99
N TYR A 90 32.05 -18.70 23.99
CA TYR A 90 33.09 -19.72 24.10
C TYR A 90 34.41 -19.12 23.60
#